data_AF-A4X7C2-F1
#
_entry.id   AF-A4X7C2-F1
#
_cell.length_a   1.000
_cell.length_b   1.000
_cell.length_c   1.000
_cell.angle_alpha   90.00
_cell.angle_beta   90.00
_cell.angle_gamma   90.00
#
_symmetry.space_group_name_H-M   'P 1'
#
loop_
_entity.id
_entity.type
_entity.pdbx_description
1 polymer ?
#
loop_
_entity_poly.entity_id
_entity_poly.type
_entity_poly.pdbx_seq_one_letter_code
_entity_poly.pdbx_strand_id
1 'polypeptide(L)' 'MLVSTGYDTFARRCPRTAQVVLDIIADQARAAALIGHRVCCLVQSNDPAIRFEPVGAMPVAWNDAEWLDSSRQQGRP' A
#
# COMPACT_ATOMS: atom_id res chain seq x y z
N MET A 1 -3.82 10.91 8.35
CA MET A 1 -3.94 9.51 7.89
C MET A 1 -4.80 9.49 6.63
N LEU A 2 -4.38 8.78 5.60
CA LEU A 2 -5.08 8.62 4.33
C LEU A 2 -5.47 7.16 4.14
N VAL A 3 -6.67 6.90 3.63
CA VAL A 3 -7.14 5.56 3.28
C VAL A 3 -7.63 5.57 1.84
N SER A 4 -7.14 4.64 1.03
CA SER A 4 -7.57 4.45 -0.36
C SER A 4 -8.16 3.06 -0.53
N THR A 5 -9.46 2.99 -0.87
CA THR A 5 -10.22 1.75 -1.01
C THR A 5 -10.33 1.29 -2.47
N GLY A 6 -10.47 -0.02 -2.67
CA GLY A 6 -10.55 -0.63 -4.01
C GLY A 6 -9.32 -0.38 -4.88
N TYR A 7 -8.15 -0.19 -4.26
CA TYR A 7 -6.95 0.26 -4.94
C TYR A 7 -6.41 -0.76 -5.94
N ASP A 8 -6.78 -2.03 -5.77
CA ASP A 8 -6.50 -3.11 -6.73
C ASP A 8 -7.09 -2.83 -8.11
N THR A 9 -8.27 -2.20 -8.19
CA THR A 9 -8.86 -1.83 -9.48
C THR A 9 -8.03 -0.75 -10.17
N PHE A 10 -7.51 0.21 -9.41
CA PHE A 10 -6.63 1.25 -9.93
C PHE A 10 -5.28 0.68 -10.36
N ALA A 11 -4.65 -0.14 -9.51
CA ALA A 11 -3.38 -0.80 -9.79
C ALA A 11 -3.45 -1.72 -11.01
N ARG A 12 -4.56 -2.43 -11.23
CA ARG A 12 -4.76 -3.26 -12.43
C ARG A 12 -4.87 -2.44 -13.71
N ARG A 13 -5.56 -1.29 -13.65
CA ARG A 13 -5.77 -0.44 -14.84
C ARG A 13 -4.54 0.40 -15.19
N CYS A 14 -3.87 0.92 -14.17
CA CYS A 14 -2.76 1.87 -14.31
C CYS A 14 -1.63 1.52 -13.32
N PRO A 15 -0.91 0.39 -13.49
CA PRO A 15 0.03 -0.13 -12.49
C PRO A 15 1.15 0.86 -12.16
N ARG A 16 1.75 1.48 -13.20
CA ARG A 16 2.80 2.48 -13.00
C ARG A 16 2.29 3.71 -12.24
N THR A 17 1.10 4.20 -12.57
CA THR A 17 0.53 5.38 -11.91
C THR A 17 0.19 5.08 -10.46
N ALA A 18 -0.34 3.88 -10.17
CA ALA A 18 -0.57 3.43 -8.80
C ALA A 18 0.72 3.41 -7.98
N GLN A 19 1.80 2.86 -8.53
CA GLN A 19 3.12 2.90 -7.89
C GLN A 19 3.58 4.34 -7.59
N VAL A 20 3.52 5.22 -8.60
CA VAL A 20 3.94 6.63 -8.46
C VAL A 20 3.16 7.37 -7.39
N VAL A 21 1.85 7.12 -7.27
CA VAL A 21 1.03 7.74 -6.21
C VAL A 21 1.52 7.32 -4.83
N LEU A 22 1.84 6.05 -4.63
CA LEU A 22 2.38 5.57 -3.36
C LEU A 22 3.77 6.17 -3.07
N ASP A 23 4.64 6.27 -4.09
CA ASP A 23 5.97 6.90 -3.96
C ASP A 23 5.88 8.36 -3.55
N ILE A 24 4.97 9.14 -4.17
CA ILE A 24 4.73 10.53 -3.78
C ILE A 24 4.32 10.62 -2.30
N ILE A 25 3.41 9.76 -1.86
CA ILE A 25 2.94 9.77 -0.47
C ILE A 25 4.08 9.41 0.49
N ALA A 26 4.92 8.43 0.15
CA ALA A 26 6.06 8.04 0.98
C ALA A 26 7.13 9.14 1.05
N ASP A 27 7.37 9.87 -0.04
CA ASP A 27 8.28 11.01 -0.03
C ASP A 27 7.75 12.14 0.87
N GLN A 28 6.45 12.45 0.81
CA GLN A 28 5.83 13.42 1.71
C GLN A 28 5.86 12.94 3.17
N ALA A 29 5.62 11.65 3.42
CA ALA A 29 5.69 11.08 4.75
C ALA A 29 7.10 11.16 5.34
N ARG A 30 8.13 10.90 4.53
CA ARG A 30 9.53 11.03 4.93
C ARG A 30 9.89 12.49 5.25
N ALA A 31 9.50 13.43 4.40
CA ALA A 31 9.72 14.85 4.64
C ALA A 31 9.02 15.33 5.92
N ALA A 32 7.77 14.92 6.14
CA ALA A 32 6.99 15.23 7.34
C ALA A 32 7.63 14.65 8.61
N ALA A 33 8.20 13.44 8.54
CA ALA A 33 8.86 12.80 9.67
C ALA A 33 10.06 13.60 10.19
N LEU A 34 10.79 14.30 9.30
CA LEU A 34 11.93 15.15 9.68
C LEU A 34 11.55 16.35 10.55
N ILE A 35 10.30 16.82 10.43
CA ILE A 35 9.77 17.97 11.19
C ILE A 35 8.80 17.53 12.30
N GLY A 36 8.82 16.25 12.69
CA GLY A 36 8.04 15.71 13.80
C GLY A 36 6.58 15.36 13.46
N HIS A 37 6.19 15.41 12.19
CA HIS A 37 4.86 15.04 11.73
C HIS A 37 4.81 13.57 11.29
N ARG A 38 3.66 12.92 11.49
CA ARG A 38 3.43 11.52 11.08
C ARG A 38 2.37 11.47 10.00
N VAL A 39 2.74 10.91 8.85
CA VAL A 39 1.81 10.62 7.74
C VAL A 39 1.75 9.11 7.57
N CYS A 40 0.54 8.56 7.60
CA CYS A 40 0.27 7.15 7.34
C CYS A 40 -0.73 7.04 6.18
N CYS A 41 -0.48 6.11 5.27
CA CYS A 41 -1.37 5.76 4.17
C CYS A 41 -1.69 4.27 4.24
N LEU A 42 -2.98 3.93 4.21
CA LEU A 42 -3.46 2.57 4.11
C LEU A 42 -4.12 2.35 2.75
N VAL A 43 -3.76 1.23 2.13
CA VAL A 43 -4.30 0.78 0.85
C VAL A 43 -5.17 -0.44 1.12
N GLN A 44 -6.45 -0.35 0.82
CA GLN A 44 -7.36 -1.50 0.86
C GLN A 44 -7.48 -2.09 -0.54
N SER A 45 -7.30 -3.40 -0.61
CA SER A 45 -7.36 -4.22 -1.83
C SER A 45 -8.30 -5.41 -1.60
N ASN A 46 -9.09 -5.77 -2.60
CA ASN A 46 -9.80 -7.06 -2.65
C ASN A 46 -8.99 -8.15 -3.35
N ASP A 47 -7.83 -7.80 -3.91
CA ASP A 47 -6.87 -8.73 -4.52
C ASP A 47 -5.83 -9.16 -3.47
N PRO A 48 -5.86 -10.41 -2.98
CA PRO A 48 -4.92 -10.92 -1.98
C PRO A 48 -3.50 -11.12 -2.54
N ALA A 49 -3.35 -11.07 -3.87
CA ALA A 49 -2.08 -11.21 -4.56
C ALA A 49 -1.51 -9.87 -5.04
N ILE A 50 -2.13 -8.73 -4.69
CA ILE A 50 -1.61 -7.41 -5.06
C ILE A 50 -0.17 -7.25 -4.55
N ARG A 51 0.70 -6.73 -5.41
CA ARG A 51 2.10 -6.43 -5.10
C ARG A 51 2.44 -5.05 -5.66
N PHE A 52 3.33 -4.38 -4.95
CA PHE A 52 3.94 -3.12 -5.35
C PHE A 52 5.44 -3.30 -5.31
N GLU A 53 6.13 -2.55 -6.15
CA GLU A 53 7.57 -2.37 -5.97
C GLU A 53 7.83 -1.62 -4.65
N PRO A 54 9.04 -1.71 -4.08
CA PRO A 54 9.38 -0.96 -2.87
C PRO A 54 9.03 0.52 -3.02
N VAL A 55 8.19 1.03 -2.12
CA VAL A 55 7.72 2.41 -2.11
C VAL A 55 8.65 3.24 -1.25
N GLY A 56 9.26 4.27 -1.84
CA GLY A 56 10.31 5.02 -1.16
C GLY A 56 11.44 4.11 -0.63
N ALA A 57 11.83 3.09 -1.40
CA ALA A 57 12.83 2.07 -1.04
C ALA A 57 12.48 1.16 0.15
N MET A 58 11.24 1.18 0.66
CA MET A 58 10.76 0.28 1.70
C MET A 58 9.71 -0.68 1.14
N PRO A 59 9.70 -1.96 1.55
CA PRO A 59 8.66 -2.89 1.12
C PRO A 59 7.29 -2.45 1.64
N VAL A 60 6.26 -2.59 0.80
CA VAL A 60 4.87 -2.36 1.23
C VAL A 60 4.43 -3.54 2.09
N ALA A 61 4.19 -3.27 3.38
CA ALA A 61 3.76 -4.28 4.33
C ALA A 61 2.24 -4.50 4.29
N TRP A 62 1.83 -5.75 4.50
CA TRP A 62 0.44 -6.09 4.81
C TRP A 62 0.13 -5.70 6.26
N ASN A 63 -1.16 -5.55 6.59
CA ASN A 63 -1.54 -5.47 7.99
C ASN A 63 -1.23 -6.80 8.71
N ASP A 64 -1.06 -6.74 10.02
CA ASP A 64 -0.56 -7.86 10.81
C ASP A 64 -1.44 -9.11 10.74
N ALA A 65 -2.77 -8.93 10.71
CA ALA A 65 -3.72 -10.05 10.60
C ALA A 65 -3.61 -10.77 9.26
N GLU A 66 -3.28 -10.03 8.22
CA GLU A 66 -3.14 -10.52 6.85
C GLU A 66 -1.69 -10.81 6.46
N TRP A 67 -0.70 -10.78 7.36
CA TRP A 67 0.73 -10.89 6.99
C TRP A 67 1.09 -12.19 6.24
N LEU A 68 0.50 -13.33 6.63
CA LEU A 68 0.75 -14.62 5.98
C LEU A 68 -0.06 -14.76 4.69
N ASP A 69 0.56 -15.31 3.64
CA ASP A 69 -0.15 -15.65 2.39
C ASP A 69 -1.36 -16.56 2.67
N SER A 70 -1.19 -17.53 3.57
CA SER A 70 -2.29 -18.44 3.97
C SER A 70 -3.44 -17.69 4.63
N SER A 71 -3.19 -16.63 5.41
CA SER A 71 -4.26 -15.80 6.01
C SER A 71 -5.06 -15.05 4.95
N ARG A 72 -4.40 -14.58 3.88
CA ARG A 72 -5.06 -13.85 2.78
C ARG A 72 -5.81 -14.75 1.81
N GLN A 73 -5.42 -16.02 1.70
CA GLN A 73 -6.02 -16.99 0.77
C GLN A 73 -7.18 -17.80 1.36
N GLN A 74 -7.38 -17.76 2.69
CA GLN A 74 -8.42 -18.52 3.39
C GLN A 74 -9.87 -18.11 3.06
N GLY A 75 -10.08 -16.96 2.41
CA GLY A 75 -11.41 -16.44 2.05
C GLY A 75 -11.96 -16.87 0.68
N ARG A 76 -11.30 -17.80 -0.02
CA ARG A 76 -11.72 -18.24 -1.37
C ARG A 76 -12.44 -19.61 -1.30
N PRO A 77 -13.65 -19.75 -1.88
CA PRO A 77 -14.27 -21.07 -2.08
C PRO A 77 -13.50 -21.94 -3.07
#